data_AF-A0A542QM31-F1
#
_entry.id   AF-A0A542QM31-F1
#
_cell.length_a   1.000
_cell.length_b   1.000
_cell.length_c   1.000
_cell.angle_alpha   90.00
_cell.angle_beta   90.00
_cell.angle_gamma   90.00
#
_symmetry.space_group_name_H-M   'P 1'
#
loop_
_entity.id
_entity.type
_entity.pdbx_description
1 polymer ?
#
loop_
_entity_poly.entity_id
_entity_poly.type
_entity_poly.pdbx_seq_one_letter_code
_entity_poly.pdbx_strand_id
1 'polypeptide(L)'
;MTAELPESSIPDEAWEEFQRESEGPARLDAPKEPSARARMVAERLRRADEEAARRQGRVRGLGKRGRGRTEARAEPEAWRAWPDQPRQARRRRGMGVFWVAAAVVVVLLVMNPVGALGRLV
;
A
#
# COMPACT_ATOMS: atom_id res chain seq x y z
N MET A 1 -0.46 4.35 38.12
CA MET A 1 0.57 4.76 37.13
C MET A 1 -0.14 5.43 35.98
N THR A 2 -0.52 6.70 36.17
CA THR A 2 -1.04 7.57 35.12
C THR A 2 0.15 8.04 34.30
N ALA A 3 0.16 7.72 33.01
CA ALA A 3 1.18 8.22 32.10
C ALA A 3 0.99 9.73 31.97
N GLU A 4 1.93 10.51 32.52
CA GLU A 4 1.98 11.94 32.25
C GLU A 4 2.26 12.10 30.76
N LEU A 5 1.23 12.56 30.03
CA LEU A 5 1.40 13.00 28.67
C LEU A 5 2.39 14.16 28.70
N PRO A 6 3.38 14.21 27.79
CA PRO A 6 4.28 15.37 27.73
C PRO A 6 3.40 16.61 27.58
N GLU A 7 3.49 17.54 28.53
CA GLU A 7 2.88 18.86 28.39
C GLU A 7 3.18 19.36 26.98
N SER A 8 2.14 19.61 26.19
CA SER A 8 2.32 20.08 24.83
C SER A 8 3.20 21.32 24.89
N SER A 9 4.28 21.35 24.10
CA SER A 9 5.20 22.49 24.07
C SER A 9 4.53 23.80 23.61
N ILE A 10 3.25 23.74 23.26
CA ILE A 10 2.39 24.86 22.87
C ILE A 10 1.28 24.95 23.92
N PRO A 11 1.11 26.12 24.57
CA PRO A 11 0.03 26.33 25.52
C PRO A 11 -1.33 26.37 24.81
N ASP A 12 -2.38 25.87 25.47
CA ASP A 12 -3.73 25.80 24.90
C ASP A 12 -4.27 27.18 24.47
N GLU A 13 -3.95 28.23 25.22
CA GLU A 13 -4.35 29.60 24.89
C GLU A 13 -3.79 30.07 23.53
N ALA A 14 -2.52 29.74 23.23
CA ALA A 14 -1.92 30.05 21.93
C ALA A 14 -2.56 29.22 20.80
N TRP A 15 -3.01 28.01 21.12
CA TRP A 15 -3.74 27.17 20.17
C TRP A 15 -5.14 27.70 19.87
N GLU A 16 -5.84 28.21 20.88
CA GLU A 16 -7.15 28.86 20.73
C GLU A 16 -7.06 30.18 19.95
N GLU A 17 -6.02 30.98 20.21
CA GLU A 17 -5.76 32.21 19.46
C GLU A 17 -5.48 31.91 17.98
N PHE A 18 -4.63 30.92 17.69
CA PHE A 18 -4.34 30.48 16.33
C PHE A 18 -5.60 30.02 15.56
N GLN A 19 -6.47 29.23 16.21
CA GLN A 19 -7.72 28.77 15.60
C GLN A 19 -8.63 29.95 15.25
N ARG A 20 -8.80 30.87 16.19
CA ARG A 20 -9.62 32.08 16.01
C ARG A 20 -9.12 32.95 14.86
N GLU A 21 -7.80 33.15 14.76
CA GLU A 21 -7.16 33.91 13.67
C GLU A 21 -7.33 33.19 12.32
N SER A 22 -7.14 31.87 12.30
CA SER A 22 -7.25 31.04 11.09
C SER A 22 -8.67 30.95 10.53
N GLU A 23 -9.69 30.96 11.39
CA GLU A 23 -11.10 30.96 11.00
C GLU A 23 -11.61 32.35 10.63
N GLY A 24 -10.90 33.38 11.07
CA GLY A 24 -11.20 34.78 10.85
C GLY A 24 -10.82 35.31 9.45
N PRO A 25 -10.69 36.64 9.33
CA PRO A 25 -10.43 37.32 8.05
C PRO A 25 -9.13 36.89 7.36
N ALA A 26 -8.14 36.38 8.10
CA ALA A 26 -6.87 35.91 7.56
C ALA A 26 -7.04 34.80 6.49
N ARG A 27 -8.10 33.98 6.60
CA ARG A 27 -8.44 32.97 5.58
C ARG A 27 -8.83 33.58 4.23
N LEU A 28 -9.44 34.77 4.27
CA LEU A 28 -9.88 35.48 3.07
C LEU A 28 -8.69 36.05 2.30
N ASP A 29 -7.66 36.48 3.03
CA ASP A 29 -6.42 37.06 2.49
C ASP A 29 -5.40 36.00 2.01
N ALA A 30 -5.63 34.73 2.35
CA ALA A 30 -4.78 33.64 1.90
C ALA A 30 -4.71 33.56 0.35
N PRO A 31 -3.50 33.49 -0.24
CA PRO A 31 -3.33 33.35 -1.68
C PRO A 31 -4.12 32.16 -2.24
N LYS A 32 -5.05 32.43 -3.18
CA LYS A 32 -5.90 31.39 -3.79
C LYS A 32 -5.12 30.47 -4.73
N GLU A 33 -4.00 30.96 -5.23
CA GLU A 33 -3.14 30.21 -6.11
C GLU A 33 -2.00 29.54 -5.35
N PRO A 34 -1.65 28.28 -5.67
CA PRO A 34 -0.53 27.62 -5.03
C PRO A 34 0.74 28.40 -5.30
N SER A 35 1.58 28.55 -4.26
CA SER A 35 2.84 29.26 -4.37
C SER A 35 3.70 28.71 -5.51
N ALA A 36 4.55 29.57 -6.10
CA ALA A 36 5.43 29.18 -7.21
C ALA A 36 6.23 27.90 -6.90
N ARG A 37 6.67 27.73 -5.65
CA ARG A 37 7.37 26.52 -5.19
C ARG A 37 6.47 25.29 -5.21
N ALA A 38 5.23 25.40 -4.75
CA ALA A 38 4.29 24.28 -4.78
C ALA A 38 4.03 23.81 -6.21
N ARG A 39 3.89 24.73 -7.17
CA ARG A 39 3.77 24.41 -8.61
C ARG A 39 5.01 23.66 -9.13
N MET A 40 6.21 24.16 -8.84
CA MET A 40 7.45 23.49 -9.24
C MET A 40 7.59 22.08 -8.65
N VAL A 41 7.19 21.88 -7.38
CA VAL A 41 7.23 20.57 -6.73
C VAL A 41 6.22 19.62 -7.38
N ALA A 42 5.00 20.07 -7.64
CA ALA A 42 3.99 19.27 -8.32
C ALA A 42 4.47 18.83 -9.71
N GLU A 43 5.13 19.71 -10.47
CA GLU A 43 5.74 19.35 -11.75
C GLU A 43 6.86 18.32 -11.61
N ARG A 44 7.74 18.47 -10.61
CA ARG A 44 8.82 17.50 -10.34
C ARG A 44 8.26 16.13 -10.00
N LEU A 45 7.25 16.07 -9.14
CA LEU A 45 6.56 14.82 -8.78
C LEU A 45 5.88 14.19 -9.99
N ARG A 46 5.18 14.98 -10.81
CA ARG A 46 4.54 14.47 -12.04
C ARG A 46 5.56 13.86 -13.01
N ARG A 47 6.72 14.50 -13.19
CA ARG A 47 7.81 13.96 -14.03
C ARG A 47 8.34 12.64 -13.48
N ALA A 48 8.55 12.57 -12.16
CA ALA A 48 9.01 11.34 -11.50
C ALA A 48 7.99 10.19 -11.67
N ASP A 49 6.70 10.47 -11.51
CA ASP A 49 5.62 9.49 -11.72
C ASP A 49 5.56 8.98 -13.17
N GLU A 50 5.70 9.89 -14.14
CA GLU A 50 5.75 9.52 -15.56
C GLU A 50 6.96 8.65 -15.90
N GLU A 51 8.13 8.94 -15.32
CA GLU A 51 9.34 8.13 -15.48
C GLU A 51 9.19 6.74 -14.84
N ALA A 52 8.62 6.67 -13.63
CA ALA A 52 8.32 5.42 -12.96
C ALA A 52 7.34 4.56 -13.78
N ALA A 53 6.28 5.17 -14.32
CA ALA A 53 5.33 4.51 -15.20
C ALA A 53 5.98 3.98 -16.48
N ARG A 54 6.89 4.74 -17.10
CA ARG A 54 7.65 4.29 -18.28
C ARG A 54 8.57 3.11 -17.98
N ARG A 55 9.28 3.14 -16.84
CA ARG A 55 10.12 2.02 -16.38
C ARG A 55 9.26 0.78 -16.15
N GLN A 56 8.13 0.93 -15.47
CA GLN A 56 7.22 -0.17 -15.20
C GLN A 56 6.59 -0.74 -16.50
N GLY A 57 6.20 0.12 -17.45
CA GLY A 57 5.69 -0.28 -18.76
C GLY A 57 6.70 -1.08 -19.59
N ARG A 58 7.99 -0.72 -19.52
CA ARG A 58 9.10 -1.45 -20.16
C ARG A 58 9.28 -2.85 -19.57
N VAL A 59 9.18 -3.00 -18.25
CA VAL A 59 9.24 -4.30 -17.56
C VAL A 59 8.00 -5.15 -17.86
N ARG A 60 6.83 -4.52 -18.06
CA ARG A 60 5.56 -5.19 -18.38
C ARG A 60 5.49 -5.76 -19.80
N GLY A 61 6.28 -5.22 -20.75
CA GLY A 61 6.36 -5.73 -22.12
C GLY A 61 6.92 -7.16 -22.23
N LEU A 62 7.65 -7.62 -21.22
CA LEU A 62 8.28 -8.95 -21.17
C LEU A 62 7.58 -9.92 -20.20
N GLY A 63 6.60 -9.45 -19.43
CA GLY A 63 6.01 -10.19 -18.31
C GLY A 63 4.49 -10.26 -18.37
N LYS A 64 3.98 -11.39 -18.88
CA LYS A 64 2.65 -11.99 -18.66
C LYS A 64 1.48 -11.02 -18.36
N ARG A 65 0.55 -10.95 -19.32
CA ARG A 65 -0.85 -10.54 -19.12
C ARG A 65 -1.43 -11.23 -17.88
N GLY A 66 -1.89 -10.45 -16.90
CA GLY A 66 -2.81 -10.93 -15.87
C GLY A 66 -2.26 -10.95 -14.45
N ARG A 67 -2.03 -9.77 -13.84
CA ARG A 67 -2.21 -9.59 -12.39
C ARG A 67 -2.35 -8.11 -12.05
N GLY A 68 -3.40 -7.77 -11.30
CA GLY A 68 -3.54 -6.55 -10.50
C GLY A 68 -3.35 -5.22 -11.22
N ARG A 69 -4.42 -4.66 -11.79
CA ARG A 69 -4.47 -3.27 -12.26
C ARG A 69 -4.79 -2.33 -11.08
N THR A 70 -4.15 -2.53 -9.93
CA THR A 70 -4.54 -1.87 -8.67
C THR A 70 -3.40 -1.12 -7.97
N GLU A 71 -2.14 -1.34 -8.37
CA GLU A 71 -0.98 -0.90 -7.55
C GLU A 71 -0.10 0.17 -8.24
N ALA A 72 -0.49 0.68 -9.42
CA ALA A 72 0.33 1.63 -10.20
C ALA A 72 -0.10 3.09 -10.08
N ARG A 73 -1.05 3.41 -9.20
CA ARG A 73 -1.30 4.78 -8.75
C ARG A 73 -0.44 4.93 -7.51
N ALA A 74 0.50 5.87 -7.49
CA ALA A 74 1.37 6.19 -6.36
C ALA A 74 0.63 5.94 -5.04
N GLU A 75 0.87 4.76 -4.44
CA GLU A 75 0.20 4.39 -3.21
C GLU A 75 0.62 5.43 -2.17
N PRO A 76 -0.30 5.96 -1.36
CA PRO A 76 0.07 7.01 -0.43
C PRO A 76 1.01 6.42 0.62
N GLU A 77 2.26 6.80 0.46
CA GLU A 77 3.45 6.25 1.07
C GLU A 77 3.46 6.55 2.57
N ALA A 78 3.28 5.50 3.38
CA ALA A 78 3.41 5.46 4.85
C ALA A 78 2.48 6.36 5.70
N TRP A 79 2.27 7.65 5.39
CA TRP A 79 1.52 8.57 6.26
C TRP A 79 -0.01 8.47 6.14
N ARG A 80 -0.54 7.88 5.05
CA ARG A 80 -1.98 7.51 4.94
C ARG A 80 -2.27 6.04 5.24
N ALA A 81 -1.24 5.26 5.54
CA ALA A 81 -1.43 3.90 6.00
C ALA A 81 -1.70 3.95 7.51
N TRP A 82 -2.97 3.99 7.90
CA TRP A 82 -3.33 3.70 9.28
C TRP A 82 -2.73 2.34 9.69
N PRO A 83 -2.20 2.20 10.92
CA PRO A 83 -1.48 1.00 11.38
C PRO A 83 -2.29 -0.31 11.29
N ASP A 84 -3.60 -0.21 11.08
CA ASP A 84 -4.52 -1.33 11.26
C ASP A 84 -4.86 -2.07 9.96
N GLN A 85 -4.23 -1.77 8.82
CA GLN A 85 -4.53 -2.53 7.61
C GLN A 85 -3.80 -3.88 7.61
N PRO A 86 -4.50 -5.04 7.66
CA PRO A 86 -3.87 -6.35 7.50
C PRO A 86 -3.50 -6.61 6.03
N ARG A 87 -2.56 -5.81 5.51
CA ARG A 87 -1.96 -5.98 4.18
C ARG A 87 -0.91 -7.07 4.26
N GLN A 88 -1.27 -8.36 4.26
CA GLN A 88 -0.42 -9.46 3.76
C GLN A 88 -0.94 -10.90 3.93
N ALA A 89 -2.11 -11.14 4.56
CA ALA A 89 -2.53 -12.52 4.86
C ALA A 89 -3.10 -13.32 3.67
N ARG A 90 -3.40 -12.70 2.51
CA ARG A 90 -4.15 -13.38 1.43
C ARG A 90 -3.28 -14.14 0.42
N ARG A 91 -1.98 -13.84 0.30
CA ARG A 91 -1.12 -14.42 -0.76
C ARG A 91 -0.45 -15.75 -0.38
N ARG A 92 -0.42 -16.12 0.90
CA ARG A 92 0.17 -17.39 1.38
C ARG A 92 -0.82 -18.55 1.54
N ARG A 93 -2.13 -18.27 1.54
CA ARG A 93 -3.17 -19.32 1.73
C ARG A 93 -3.24 -20.33 0.57
N GLY A 94 -2.87 -19.93 -0.65
CA GLY A 94 -2.84 -20.83 -1.81
C GLY A 94 -1.67 -21.82 -1.82
N MET A 95 -0.50 -21.43 -1.28
CA MET A 95 0.67 -22.30 -1.24
C MET A 95 0.54 -23.42 -0.20
N GLY A 96 -0.12 -23.16 0.93
CA GLY A 96 -0.38 -24.19 1.95
C GLY A 96 -1.27 -25.32 1.41
N VAL A 97 -2.35 -24.98 0.70
CA VAL A 97 -3.25 -25.97 0.08
C VAL A 97 -2.51 -26.82 -0.96
N PHE A 98 -1.62 -26.22 -1.75
CA PHE A 98 -0.82 -26.97 -2.73
C PHE A 98 0.11 -27.99 -2.07
N TRP A 99 0.82 -27.61 -0.99
CA TRP A 99 1.70 -28.54 -0.27
C TRP A 99 0.93 -29.67 0.43
N VAL A 100 -0.24 -29.39 0.98
CA VAL A 100 -1.12 -30.41 1.56
C VAL A 100 -1.59 -31.39 0.49
N ALA A 101 -2.05 -30.90 -0.66
CA ALA A 101 -2.46 -31.76 -1.78
C ALA A 101 -1.31 -32.62 -2.29
N ALA A 102 -0.11 -32.05 -2.44
CA ALA A 102 1.08 -32.81 -2.85
C ALA A 102 1.43 -33.91 -1.84
N ALA A 103 1.39 -33.62 -0.54
CA ALA A 103 1.64 -34.62 0.50
C ALA A 103 0.61 -35.76 0.47
N VAL A 104 -0.67 -35.46 0.27
CA VAL A 104 -1.73 -36.48 0.15
C VAL A 104 -1.50 -37.38 -1.06
N VAL A 105 -1.12 -36.83 -2.22
CA VAL A 105 -0.79 -37.62 -3.41
C VAL A 105 0.40 -38.55 -3.17
N VAL A 106 1.45 -38.07 -2.49
CA VAL A 106 2.63 -38.88 -2.14
C VAL A 106 2.24 -40.02 -1.19
N VAL A 107 1.43 -39.73 -0.16
CA VAL A 107 0.93 -40.76 0.76
C VAL A 107 0.09 -41.81 0.04
N LEU A 108 -0.79 -41.39 -0.89
CA LEU A 108 -1.57 -42.31 -1.70
C LEU A 108 -0.69 -43.17 -2.62
N LEU A 109 0.38 -42.61 -3.18
CA LEU A 109 1.35 -43.34 -4.00
C LEU A 109 2.11 -44.41 -3.19
N VAL A 110 2.47 -44.09 -1.95
CA VAL A 110 3.17 -45.00 -1.02
C VAL A 110 2.24 -46.10 -0.51
N MET A 111 1.00 -45.75 -0.15
CA MET A 111 0.02 -46.69 0.39
C MET A 111 -0.59 -47.60 -0.67
N ASN A 112 -0.56 -47.22 -1.95
CA ASN A 112 -1.20 -47.99 -3.03
C ASN A 112 -0.34 -48.07 -4.30
N PRO A 113 0.83 -48.76 -4.25
CA PRO A 113 1.71 -48.86 -5.41
C PRO A 113 1.10 -49.70 -6.55
N VAL A 114 0.10 -50.55 -6.27
CA VAL A 114 -0.41 -51.56 -7.22
C VAL A 114 -1.75 -51.18 -7.87
N GLY A 115 -2.48 -50.19 -7.35
CA GLY A 115 -3.74 -49.72 -7.94
C GLY A 115 -3.61 -48.73 -9.10
N ALA A 116 -2.45 -48.08 -9.24
CA ALA A 116 -2.22 -47.04 -10.27
C ALA A 116 -1.86 -47.60 -11.65
N LEU A 117 -1.33 -48.83 -11.72
CA LEU A 117 -0.95 -49.48 -12.98
C LEU A 117 -2.12 -50.22 -13.67
N GLY A 118 -3.19 -50.55 -12.94
CA GLY A 118 -4.34 -51.32 -13.47
C GLY A 118 -5.50 -50.49 -14.02
N ARG A 119 -5.40 -49.15 -14.08
CA ARG A 119 -6.47 -48.27 -14.60
C ARG A 119 -6.09 -47.54 -15.89
N LEU A 120 -4.96 -47.90 -16.50
CA LEU A 120 -4.49 -47.33 -17.77
C LEU A 120 -4.25 -48.40 -18.85
N VAL A 121 -4.79 -49.60 -18.67
CA VAL A 121 -4.95 -50.63 -19.71
C VAL A 121 -6.41 -51.05 -19.74
#